data_AF-A0ABD5N8Y6-F1
#
_entry.id   AF-A0ABD5N8Y6-F1
#
_cell.length_a   1.000
_cell.length_b   1.000
_cell.length_c   1.000
_cell.angle_alpha   90.00
_cell.angle_beta   90.00
_cell.angle_gamma   90.00
#
_symmetry.space_group_name_H-M   'P 1'
#
loop_
_entity.id
_entity.type
_entity.pdbx_description
1 polymer ?
#
loop_
_entity_poly.entity_id
_entity_poly.type
_entity_poly.pdbx_seq_one_letter_code
_entity_poly.pdbx_strand_id
1 'polypeptide(L)'
;MRCALCDDKECYLGKDCTTLKEKVVSNYKVETKNLEIMATAASLEARHYMKLTRLEELITFCKDMGYKTLGIAFCIGLESEARVLHELLEKDFEVYSVCCKICGVDKEDFGSEKIKDDRYEAMCNPIGQAMVLNEKDTDLNIICGLCLGHDILFSKHSEAPVTTFIVKDRVLAHNPAGAIYSKYYRRKFRMEK
;
A
#
# COMPACT_ATOMS: atom_id res chain seq x y z
N MET A 1 17.45 16.85 -4.75
CA MET A 1 16.30 17.80 -4.74
C MET A 1 15.66 17.82 -3.35
N ARG A 2 15.14 18.96 -2.88
CA ARG A 2 14.44 19.10 -1.59
C ARG A 2 13.01 19.59 -1.79
N CYS A 3 12.23 18.92 -2.66
CA CYS A 3 10.94 19.42 -3.14
C CYS A 3 9.90 19.63 -2.04
N ALA A 4 9.98 18.91 -0.92
CA ALA A 4 9.12 19.11 0.24
C ALA A 4 9.30 20.50 0.90
N LEU A 5 10.43 21.16 0.69
CA LEU A 5 10.78 22.48 1.26
C LEU A 5 10.71 23.62 0.22
N CYS A 6 10.26 23.36 -1.01
CA CYS A 6 10.11 24.39 -2.04
C CYS A 6 8.76 25.10 -1.86
N ASP A 7 8.78 26.42 -1.72
CA ASP A 7 7.57 27.24 -1.53
C ASP A 7 6.91 27.62 -2.88
N ASP A 8 7.70 27.79 -3.95
CA ASP A 8 7.19 28.33 -5.23
C ASP A 8 6.31 27.36 -6.02
N LYS A 9 6.62 26.05 -5.96
CA LYS A 9 5.91 24.96 -6.66
C LYS A 9 5.59 25.23 -8.15
N GLU A 10 6.45 25.98 -8.86
CA GLU A 10 6.26 26.33 -10.28
C GLU A 10 6.09 25.12 -11.22
N CYS A 11 6.46 23.91 -10.78
CA CYS A 11 6.17 22.67 -11.52
C CYS A 11 4.67 22.43 -11.73
N TYR A 12 3.81 22.96 -10.86
CA TYR A 12 2.35 22.97 -11.05
C TYR A 12 1.94 23.73 -12.32
N LEU A 13 2.72 24.73 -12.72
CA LEU A 13 2.54 25.50 -13.96
C LEU A 13 3.35 24.94 -15.14
N GLY A 14 3.98 23.78 -14.97
CA GLY A 14 4.67 23.05 -16.05
C GLY A 14 6.19 23.24 -16.13
N LYS A 15 6.82 23.92 -15.15
CA LYS A 15 8.29 23.98 -15.05
C LYS A 15 8.88 22.59 -14.81
N ASP A 16 9.83 22.17 -15.64
CA ASP A 16 10.68 21.02 -15.34
C ASP A 16 11.76 21.46 -14.34
N CYS A 17 11.58 21.14 -13.06
CA CYS A 17 12.58 21.40 -12.01
C CYS A 17 13.79 20.44 -12.08
N THR A 18 13.83 19.58 -13.09
CA THR A 18 14.86 18.58 -13.35
C THR A 18 15.37 18.78 -14.79
N THR A 19 15.59 17.68 -15.51
CA THR A 19 15.75 17.59 -16.96
C THR A 19 15.14 16.27 -17.47
N LEU A 20 14.24 15.67 -16.69
CA LEU A 20 13.74 14.31 -16.90
C LEU A 20 12.42 14.25 -17.67
N LYS A 21 11.80 15.39 -18.02
CA LYS A 21 10.45 15.44 -18.61
C LYS A 21 10.29 14.48 -19.79
N GLU A 22 11.22 14.49 -20.74
CA GLU A 22 11.15 13.61 -21.91
C GLU A 22 11.26 12.13 -21.53
N LYS A 23 12.20 11.79 -20.64
CA LYS A 23 12.40 10.41 -20.16
C LYS A 23 11.16 9.87 -19.42
N VAL A 24 10.51 10.71 -18.60
CA VAL A 24 9.29 10.35 -17.88
C VAL A 24 8.13 10.12 -18.85
N VAL A 25 7.93 11.01 -19.81
CA VAL A 25 6.88 10.85 -20.83
C VAL A 25 7.08 9.57 -21.64
N SER A 26 8.32 9.26 -22.01
CA SER A 26 8.65 8.01 -22.72
C SER A 26 8.38 6.77 -21.86
N ASN A 27 8.63 6.82 -20.55
CA ASN A 27 8.38 5.67 -19.67
C ASN A 27 6.90 5.28 -19.64
N TYR A 28 5.99 6.26 -19.58
CA TYR A 28 4.56 5.98 -19.67
C TYR A 28 4.15 5.52 -21.08
N LYS A 29 4.68 6.12 -22.14
CA LYS A 29 4.26 5.77 -23.52
C LYS A 29 4.74 4.39 -23.98
N VAL A 30 5.89 3.93 -23.50
CA VAL A 30 6.46 2.62 -23.88
C VAL A 30 5.86 1.50 -23.06
N GLU A 31 5.65 1.71 -21.74
CA GLU A 31 5.06 0.71 -20.85
C GLU A 31 3.55 0.93 -20.75
N THR A 32 2.77 0.20 -21.54
CA THR A 32 1.32 0.42 -21.68
C THR A 32 0.58 0.32 -20.34
N LYS A 33 0.99 -0.62 -19.47
CA LYS A 33 0.36 -0.81 -18.16
C LYS A 33 0.55 0.41 -17.23
N ASN A 34 1.71 1.08 -17.29
CA ASN A 34 1.94 2.30 -16.51
C ASN A 34 1.03 3.44 -16.96
N LEU A 35 0.84 3.60 -18.28
CA LEU A 35 -0.06 4.61 -18.82
C LEU A 35 -1.52 4.32 -18.48
N GLU A 36 -1.95 3.06 -18.56
CA GLU A 36 -3.31 2.64 -18.20
C GLU A 36 -3.62 2.95 -16.74
N ILE A 37 -2.73 2.57 -15.81
CA ILE A 37 -2.88 2.87 -14.38
C ILE A 37 -2.96 4.40 -14.16
N MET A 38 -2.04 5.16 -14.74
CA MET A 38 -1.99 6.62 -14.57
C MET A 38 -3.22 7.32 -15.15
N ALA A 39 -3.65 6.94 -16.36
CA ALA A 39 -4.81 7.51 -17.02
C ALA A 39 -6.12 7.18 -16.30
N THR A 40 -6.24 5.95 -15.79
CA THR A 40 -7.41 5.53 -15.00
C THR A 40 -7.47 6.28 -13.68
N ALA A 41 -6.35 6.41 -12.97
CA ALA A 41 -6.27 7.19 -11.73
C ALA A 41 -6.65 8.66 -11.95
N ALA A 42 -6.11 9.30 -13.01
CA ALA A 42 -6.44 10.69 -13.35
C ALA A 42 -7.93 10.86 -13.73
N SER A 43 -8.51 9.89 -14.45
CA SER A 43 -9.92 9.91 -14.82
C SER A 43 -10.84 9.69 -13.63
N LEU A 44 -10.42 8.88 -12.65
CA LEU A 44 -11.13 8.69 -11.39
C LEU A 44 -11.16 10.00 -10.58
N GLU A 45 -10.00 10.63 -10.40
CA GLU A 45 -9.89 11.93 -9.72
C GLU A 45 -10.77 12.98 -10.39
N ALA A 46 -10.67 13.14 -11.72
CA ALA A 46 -11.41 14.17 -12.44
C ALA A 46 -12.94 14.01 -12.34
N ARG A 47 -13.45 12.77 -12.37
CA ARG A 47 -14.90 12.49 -12.29
C ARG A 47 -15.43 12.56 -10.86
N HIS A 48 -14.61 12.17 -9.89
CA HIS A 48 -15.03 11.89 -8.52
C HIS A 48 -14.31 12.71 -7.44
N TYR A 49 -13.67 13.82 -7.82
CA TYR A 49 -12.96 14.70 -6.91
C TYR A 49 -13.79 15.05 -5.67
N MET A 50 -13.31 14.65 -4.49
CA MET A 50 -13.97 14.83 -3.18
C MET A 50 -15.37 14.20 -3.05
N LYS A 51 -15.69 13.17 -3.85
CA LYS A 51 -17.00 12.49 -3.81
C LYS A 51 -16.94 11.05 -3.30
N LEU A 52 -15.84 10.35 -3.56
CA LEU A 52 -15.67 8.95 -3.17
C LEU A 52 -14.72 8.82 -1.98
N THR A 53 -15.02 7.86 -1.11
CA THR A 53 -14.08 7.36 -0.10
C THR A 53 -12.97 6.55 -0.76
N ARG A 54 -11.85 6.34 -0.06
CA ARG A 54 -10.75 5.50 -0.55
C ARG A 54 -11.19 4.06 -0.90
N LEU A 55 -12.20 3.51 -0.21
CA LEU A 55 -12.73 2.20 -0.53
C LEU A 55 -13.51 2.21 -1.85
N GLU A 56 -14.34 3.22 -2.06
CA GLU A 56 -15.08 3.37 -3.31
C GLU A 56 -14.16 3.71 -4.49
N GLU A 57 -13.10 4.50 -4.25
CA GLU A 57 -12.03 4.74 -5.22
C GLU A 57 -11.34 3.42 -5.62
N LEU A 58 -10.99 2.58 -4.65
CA LEU A 58 -10.35 1.28 -4.90
C LEU A 58 -11.25 0.37 -5.76
N ILE A 59 -12.53 0.23 -5.40
CA ILE A 59 -13.48 -0.60 -6.14
C ILE A 59 -13.67 -0.05 -7.56
N THR A 60 -13.88 1.26 -7.70
CA THR A 60 -14.10 1.91 -9.01
C THR A 60 -12.86 1.81 -9.89
N PHE A 61 -11.67 2.03 -9.33
CA PHE A 61 -10.40 1.89 -10.02
C PHE A 61 -10.22 0.46 -10.56
N CYS A 62 -10.44 -0.56 -9.73
CA CYS A 62 -10.33 -1.96 -10.16
C CYS A 62 -11.32 -2.30 -11.29
N LYS A 63 -12.56 -1.77 -11.21
CA LYS A 63 -13.57 -1.94 -12.28
C LYS A 63 -13.14 -1.28 -13.59
N ASP A 64 -12.66 -0.04 -13.52
CA ASP A 64 -12.22 0.72 -14.71
C ASP A 64 -10.96 0.13 -15.35
N MET A 65 -10.06 -0.45 -14.54
CA MET A 65 -8.90 -1.21 -15.01
C MET A 65 -9.27 -2.58 -15.60
N GLY A 66 -10.52 -3.03 -15.43
CA GLY A 66 -10.96 -4.35 -15.87
C GLY A 66 -10.39 -5.51 -15.07
N TYR A 67 -9.82 -5.24 -13.88
CA TYR A 67 -9.25 -6.27 -13.00
C TYR A 67 -10.30 -7.30 -12.59
N LYS A 68 -9.86 -8.54 -12.43
CA LYS A 68 -10.68 -9.71 -12.09
C LYS A 68 -10.26 -10.34 -10.78
N THR A 69 -8.95 -10.44 -10.55
CA THR A 69 -8.42 -11.16 -9.39
C THR A 69 -7.64 -10.20 -8.50
N LEU A 70 -8.04 -10.06 -7.25
CA LEU A 70 -7.43 -9.16 -6.28
C LEU A 70 -6.79 -9.95 -5.14
N GLY A 71 -5.61 -9.53 -4.70
CA GLY A 71 -4.96 -10.06 -3.51
C GLY A 71 -5.05 -9.10 -2.32
N ILE A 72 -5.22 -9.64 -1.11
CA ILE A 72 -5.17 -8.89 0.14
C ILE A 72 -4.07 -9.48 1.02
N ALA A 73 -2.99 -8.74 1.22
CA ALA A 73 -1.97 -9.08 2.20
C ALA A 73 -2.24 -8.35 3.51
N PHE A 74 -2.60 -9.09 4.56
CA PHE A 74 -3.03 -8.48 5.82
C PHE A 74 -2.24 -8.96 7.03
N CYS A 75 -2.19 -8.13 8.08
CA CYS A 75 -1.66 -8.55 9.35
C CYS A 75 -2.74 -9.21 10.20
N ILE A 76 -2.41 -10.29 10.93
CA ILE A 76 -3.32 -10.95 11.89
C ILE A 76 -3.94 -9.99 12.90
N GLY A 77 -3.25 -8.90 13.27
CA GLY A 77 -3.80 -7.89 14.17
C GLY A 77 -4.86 -6.95 13.56
N LEU A 78 -5.16 -7.09 12.26
CA LEU A 78 -6.22 -6.38 11.53
C LEU A 78 -7.10 -7.41 10.77
N GLU A 79 -7.26 -8.61 11.31
CA GLU A 79 -8.03 -9.68 10.65
C GLU A 79 -9.50 -9.31 10.43
N SER A 80 -10.10 -8.54 11.35
CA SER A 80 -11.49 -8.09 11.24
C SER A 80 -11.67 -7.11 10.10
N GLU A 81 -10.78 -6.13 9.98
CA GLU A 81 -10.76 -5.15 8.88
C GLU A 81 -10.49 -5.84 7.54
N ALA A 82 -9.56 -6.80 7.52
CA ALA A 82 -9.26 -7.60 6.33
C ALA A 82 -10.46 -8.46 5.89
N ARG A 83 -11.19 -9.07 6.83
CA ARG A 83 -12.41 -9.83 6.54
C ARG A 83 -13.48 -8.95 5.89
N VAL A 84 -13.77 -7.79 6.48
CA VAL A 84 -14.75 -6.84 5.91
C VAL A 84 -14.32 -6.38 4.52
N LEU A 85 -13.05 -6.03 4.33
CA LEU A 85 -12.54 -5.65 3.02
C LEU A 85 -12.69 -6.78 1.99
N HIS A 86 -12.36 -8.01 2.38
CA HIS A 86 -12.50 -9.19 1.52
C HIS A 86 -13.94 -9.40 1.07
N GLU A 87 -14.90 -9.47 2.01
CA GLU A 87 -16.32 -9.67 1.73
C GLU A 87 -16.92 -8.56 0.85
N LEU A 88 -16.41 -7.32 0.96
CA LEU A 88 -16.86 -6.22 0.12
C LEU A 88 -16.33 -6.32 -1.31
N LEU A 89 -15.06 -6.71 -1.49
CA LEU A 89 -14.45 -6.86 -2.81
C LEU A 89 -14.95 -8.12 -3.54
N GLU A 90 -15.22 -9.21 -2.82
CA GLU A 90 -15.67 -10.48 -3.39
C GLU A 90 -17.02 -10.37 -4.13
N LYS A 91 -17.78 -9.29 -3.89
CA LYS A 91 -19.02 -9.01 -4.62
C LYS A 91 -18.81 -8.75 -6.11
N ASP A 92 -17.64 -8.25 -6.49
CA ASP A 92 -17.33 -7.80 -7.85
C ASP A 92 -16.07 -8.48 -8.44
N PHE A 93 -15.25 -9.13 -7.63
CA PHE A 93 -13.94 -9.68 -8.00
C PHE A 93 -13.71 -11.06 -7.40
N GLU A 94 -12.81 -11.84 -7.99
CA GLU A 94 -12.20 -13.00 -7.31
C GLU A 94 -11.15 -12.48 -6.33
N VAL A 95 -11.24 -12.85 -5.05
CA VAL A 95 -10.37 -12.28 -4.01
C VAL A 95 -9.62 -13.37 -3.26
N TYR A 96 -8.30 -13.22 -3.17
CA TYR A 96 -7.45 -14.04 -2.31
C TYR A 96 -6.93 -13.20 -1.15
N SER A 97 -7.01 -13.72 0.08
CA SER A 97 -6.46 -13.02 1.26
C SER A 97 -5.42 -13.88 1.97
N VAL A 98 -4.27 -13.28 2.32
CA VAL A 98 -3.15 -14.00 2.93
C VAL A 98 -2.72 -13.29 4.21
N CYS A 99 -2.77 -14.04 5.32
CA CYS A 99 -2.37 -13.58 6.63
C CYS A 99 -0.84 -13.47 6.74
N CYS A 100 -0.35 -12.48 7.50
CA CYS A 100 1.09 -12.29 7.70
C CYS A 100 1.81 -13.46 8.36
N LYS A 101 1.11 -14.40 9.00
CA LYS A 101 1.70 -15.59 9.64
C LYS A 101 1.76 -16.81 8.71
N ILE A 102 1.51 -16.62 7.41
CA ILE A 102 1.54 -17.69 6.41
C ILE A 102 2.86 -18.48 6.47
N CYS A 103 2.76 -19.78 6.21
CA CYS A 103 3.81 -20.79 6.35
C CYS A 103 4.27 -21.10 7.79
N GLY A 104 3.84 -20.34 8.81
CA GLY A 104 4.12 -20.70 10.21
C GLY A 104 5.61 -20.89 10.50
N VAL A 105 6.47 -20.02 9.98
CA VAL A 105 7.92 -20.08 10.21
C VAL A 105 8.22 -19.56 11.62
N ASP A 106 9.02 -20.27 12.41
CA ASP A 106 9.39 -19.81 13.76
C ASP A 106 10.36 -18.62 13.66
N LYS A 107 10.25 -17.68 14.57
CA LYS A 107 11.24 -16.62 14.75
C LYS A 107 12.63 -17.15 15.10
N GLU A 108 12.72 -18.30 15.77
CA GLU A 108 14.00 -18.93 16.12
C GLU A 108 14.84 -19.25 14.89
N ASP A 109 14.21 -19.67 13.79
CA ASP A 109 14.89 -20.02 12.54
C ASP A 109 15.69 -18.83 11.95
N PHE A 110 15.40 -17.60 12.38
CA PHE A 110 16.01 -16.36 11.89
C PHE A 110 16.61 -15.51 13.00
N GLY A 111 16.79 -16.06 14.21
CA GLY A 111 17.37 -15.34 15.35
C GLY A 111 16.62 -14.05 15.74
N SER A 112 15.31 -14.02 15.50
CA SER A 112 14.48 -12.83 15.76
C SER A 112 13.97 -12.78 17.19
N GLU A 113 13.93 -11.59 17.78
CA GLU A 113 13.36 -11.40 19.13
C GLU A 113 11.88 -11.82 19.18
N LYS A 114 11.54 -12.62 20.19
CA LYS A 114 10.16 -12.96 20.52
C LYS A 114 9.56 -11.88 21.41
N ILE A 115 8.24 -11.73 21.36
CA ILE A 115 7.53 -10.89 22.33
C ILE A 115 7.48 -11.61 23.68
N LYS A 116 7.45 -12.94 23.66
CA LYS A 116 7.57 -13.82 24.83
C LYS A 116 8.45 -15.01 24.49
N ASP A 117 9.55 -15.18 25.21
CA ASP A 117 10.56 -16.20 24.93
C ASP A 117 10.11 -17.63 25.27
N ASP A 118 9.02 -17.78 26.02
CA ASP A 118 8.54 -19.06 26.56
C ASP A 118 7.63 -19.84 25.60
N ARG A 119 7.43 -19.37 24.36
CA ARG A 119 6.51 -20.01 23.41
C ARG A 119 6.93 -19.89 21.95
N TYR A 120 6.36 -20.77 21.13
CA TYR A 120 6.40 -20.64 19.68
C TYR A 120 5.75 -19.31 19.27
N GLU A 121 6.45 -18.56 18.42
CA GLU A 121 5.93 -17.31 17.88
C GLU A 121 6.26 -17.24 16.39
N ALA A 122 5.27 -17.57 15.56
CA ALA A 122 5.39 -17.46 14.12
C ALA A 122 5.85 -16.04 13.74
N MET A 123 6.84 -15.94 12.86
CA MET A 123 7.24 -14.66 12.31
C MET A 123 6.20 -14.13 11.33
N CYS A 124 6.29 -12.84 11.01
CA CYS A 124 5.57 -12.32 9.86
C CYS A 124 6.35 -12.70 8.59
N ASN A 125 5.67 -13.23 7.58
CA ASN A 125 6.27 -13.72 6.34
C ASN A 125 5.75 -12.95 5.12
N PRO A 126 6.16 -11.68 4.94
CA PRO A 126 5.69 -10.84 3.82
C PRO A 126 6.12 -11.37 2.45
N ILE A 127 7.25 -12.08 2.37
CA ILE A 127 7.69 -12.72 1.12
C ILE A 127 6.77 -13.90 0.81
N GLY A 128 6.44 -14.73 1.80
CA GLY A 128 5.45 -15.80 1.65
C GLY A 128 4.07 -15.28 1.26
N GLN A 129 3.65 -14.12 1.78
CA GLN A 129 2.40 -13.47 1.34
C GLN A 129 2.45 -13.11 -0.15
N ALA A 130 3.56 -12.52 -0.62
CA ALA A 130 3.73 -12.18 -2.03
C ALA A 130 3.77 -13.44 -2.91
N MET A 131 4.51 -14.48 -2.52
CA MET A 131 4.60 -15.73 -3.28
C MET A 131 3.23 -16.39 -3.46
N VAL A 132 2.43 -16.49 -2.39
CA VAL A 132 1.08 -17.06 -2.48
C VAL A 132 0.17 -16.25 -3.40
N LEU A 133 0.28 -14.92 -3.39
CA LEU A 133 -0.55 -14.07 -4.25
C LEU A 133 -0.05 -14.05 -5.71
N ASN A 134 1.26 -14.16 -5.94
CA ASN A 134 1.83 -14.32 -7.29
C ASN A 134 1.36 -15.66 -7.90
N GLU A 135 1.30 -16.75 -7.14
CA GLU A 135 0.74 -18.04 -7.59
C GLU A 135 -0.76 -17.97 -7.98
N LYS A 136 -1.44 -16.88 -7.63
CA LYS A 136 -2.85 -16.62 -8.00
C LYS A 136 -2.99 -15.62 -9.13
N ASP A 137 -1.88 -15.17 -9.72
CA ASP A 137 -1.87 -14.23 -10.85
C ASP A 137 -2.76 -13.00 -10.61
N THR A 138 -2.72 -12.45 -9.39
CA THR A 138 -3.56 -11.29 -9.02
C THR A 138 -3.25 -10.07 -9.90
N ASP A 139 -4.27 -9.31 -10.27
CA ASP A 139 -4.13 -8.07 -11.04
C ASP A 139 -3.63 -6.89 -10.19
N LEU A 140 -4.01 -6.87 -8.91
CA LEU A 140 -3.62 -5.87 -7.92
C LEU A 140 -3.56 -6.51 -6.53
N ASN A 141 -2.53 -6.15 -5.78
CA ASN A 141 -2.36 -6.54 -4.39
C ASN A 141 -2.60 -5.36 -3.45
N ILE A 142 -3.37 -5.61 -2.39
CA ILE A 142 -3.83 -4.61 -1.43
C ILE A 142 -3.22 -4.91 -0.06
N ILE A 143 -2.43 -3.99 0.48
CA ILE A 143 -1.90 -4.07 1.83
C ILE A 143 -2.97 -3.59 2.83
N CYS A 144 -3.30 -4.47 3.78
CA CYS A 144 -4.15 -4.18 4.92
C CYS A 144 -3.35 -4.32 6.23
N GLY A 145 -2.70 -3.22 6.64
CA GLY A 145 -2.08 -3.11 7.95
C GLY A 145 -0.84 -3.97 8.17
N LEU A 146 0.03 -4.12 7.16
CA LEU A 146 1.37 -4.67 7.37
C LEU A 146 2.25 -3.68 8.16
N CYS A 147 3.16 -4.22 8.97
CA CYS A 147 4.12 -3.39 9.72
C CYS A 147 5.17 -2.81 8.77
N LEU A 148 5.79 -1.69 9.19
CA LEU A 148 6.96 -1.13 8.51
C LEU A 148 8.06 -2.19 8.31
N GLY A 149 8.56 -2.29 7.08
CA GLY A 149 9.54 -3.28 6.67
C GLY A 149 8.91 -4.53 6.07
N HIS A 150 7.77 -4.99 6.62
CA HIS A 150 7.00 -6.08 6.00
C HIS A 150 6.25 -5.59 4.75
N ASP A 151 5.68 -4.39 4.80
CA ASP A 151 5.06 -3.72 3.65
C ASP A 151 6.06 -3.49 2.50
N ILE A 152 7.29 -3.09 2.83
CA ILE A 152 8.40 -2.90 1.88
C ILE A 152 8.75 -4.23 1.21
N LEU A 153 8.96 -5.29 1.99
CA LEU A 153 9.29 -6.60 1.45
C LEU A 153 8.16 -7.17 0.59
N PHE A 154 6.91 -7.08 1.06
CA PHE A 154 5.76 -7.52 0.27
C PHE A 154 5.69 -6.77 -1.07
N SER A 155 5.78 -5.43 -1.04
CA SER A 155 5.71 -4.61 -2.26
C SER A 155 6.87 -4.87 -3.22
N LYS A 156 8.06 -5.20 -2.69
CA LYS A 156 9.24 -5.53 -3.50
C LYS A 156 9.10 -6.89 -4.21
N HIS A 157 8.44 -7.85 -3.58
CA HIS A 157 8.33 -9.22 -4.07
C HIS A 157 7.00 -9.53 -4.79
N SER A 158 6.02 -8.63 -4.71
CA SER A 158 4.78 -8.71 -5.48
C SER A 158 5.05 -8.51 -6.96
N GLU A 159 4.55 -9.40 -7.80
CA GLU A 159 4.57 -9.24 -9.26
C GLU A 159 3.46 -8.31 -9.74
N ALA A 160 2.30 -8.35 -9.08
CA ALA A 160 1.24 -7.40 -9.28
C ALA A 160 1.59 -6.02 -8.69
N PRO A 161 1.05 -4.91 -9.23
CA PRO A 161 1.13 -3.62 -8.57
C PRO A 161 0.52 -3.69 -7.17
N VAL A 162 1.04 -2.88 -6.25
CA VAL A 162 0.62 -2.87 -4.84
C VAL A 162 0.07 -1.51 -4.46
N THR A 163 -1.05 -1.52 -3.74
CA THR A 163 -1.60 -0.34 -3.07
C THR A 163 -1.79 -0.61 -1.59
N THR A 164 -1.63 0.41 -0.75
CA THR A 164 -1.88 0.29 0.70
C THR A 164 -3.23 0.90 1.03
N PHE A 165 -4.15 0.07 1.52
CA PHE A 165 -5.46 0.52 1.97
C PHE A 165 -5.41 1.02 3.42
N ILE A 166 -4.76 0.26 4.31
CA ILE A 166 -4.56 0.66 5.72
C ILE A 166 -3.06 0.64 6.04
N VAL A 167 -2.52 1.81 6.38
CA VAL A 167 -1.14 1.94 6.89
C VAL A 167 -1.15 1.65 8.38
N LYS A 168 -0.37 0.65 8.82
CA LYS A 168 -0.40 0.23 10.22
C LYS A 168 0.23 1.26 11.16
N ASP A 169 -0.61 1.94 11.90
CA ASP A 169 -0.24 2.69 13.10
C ASP A 169 -1.08 2.20 14.28
N ARG A 170 -0.46 1.53 15.26
CA ARG A 170 -1.20 0.98 16.42
C ARG A 170 -1.62 2.06 17.41
N VAL A 171 -0.88 3.17 17.44
CA VAL A 171 -1.08 4.24 18.44
C VAL A 171 -2.14 5.23 17.95
N LEU A 172 -2.15 5.51 16.65
CA LEU A 172 -3.02 6.53 16.04
C LEU A 172 -4.17 5.93 15.22
N ALA A 173 -4.66 4.75 15.61
CA ALA A 173 -5.79 4.08 14.94
C ALA A 173 -5.60 4.02 13.40
N HIS A 174 -4.40 3.62 12.98
CA HIS A 174 -4.01 3.49 11.57
C HIS A 174 -4.03 4.80 10.75
N ASN A 175 -3.92 5.95 11.44
CA ASN A 175 -3.79 7.28 10.85
C ASN A 175 -2.42 7.92 11.20
N PRO A 176 -1.33 7.52 10.51
CA PRO A 176 0.01 8.06 10.80
C PRO A 176 0.13 9.57 10.51
N ALA A 177 -0.74 10.15 9.69
CA ALA A 177 -0.74 11.59 9.42
C ALA A 177 -1.04 12.40 10.70
N GLY A 178 -1.74 11.81 11.68
CA GLY A 178 -1.97 12.44 12.98
C GLY A 178 -0.68 12.82 13.71
N ALA A 179 0.40 12.03 13.58
CA ALA A 179 1.70 12.34 14.17
C ALA A 179 2.34 13.60 13.55
N ILE A 180 2.04 13.87 12.28
CA ILE A 180 2.55 15.03 11.53
C ILE A 180 1.69 16.25 11.81
N TYR A 181 0.37 16.11 11.85
CA TYR A 181 -0.57 17.22 12.06
C TYR A 181 -0.49 17.78 13.49
N SER A 182 -0.31 16.92 14.49
CA SER A 182 -0.26 17.34 15.89
C SER A 182 1.06 18.04 16.24
N LYS A 183 1.00 19.37 16.42
CA LYS A 183 2.15 20.16 16.91
C LYS A 183 2.69 19.60 18.23
N TYR A 184 1.82 19.16 19.13
CA TYR A 184 2.23 18.56 20.41
C TYR A 184 2.99 17.25 20.21
N TYR A 185 2.55 16.41 19.27
CA TYR A 185 3.24 15.16 18.97
C TYR A 185 4.61 15.41 18.30
N ARG A 186 4.70 16.39 17.41
CA ARG A 186 5.97 16.79 16.75
C ARG A 186 7.07 17.20 17.73
N ARG A 187 6.73 17.73 18.91
CA ARG A 187 7.70 18.04 19.97
C ARG A 187 8.53 16.83 20.41
N LYS A 188 7.96 15.62 20.36
CA LYS A 188 8.70 14.38 20.67
C LYS A 188 9.89 14.16 19.73
N PHE A 189 9.81 14.67 18.51
CA PHE A 189 10.85 14.56 17.49
C PHE A 189 11.77 15.79 17.44
N ARG A 190 11.71 16.68 18.44
CA ARG A 190 12.47 17.95 18.49
C ARG A 190 12.29 18.80 17.23
N MET A 191 11.17 18.62 16.53
CA MET A 191 10.76 19.46 15.42
C MET A 191 10.07 20.70 15.99
N GLU A 192 10.87 21.60 16.54
CA GLU A 192 10.44 22.96 16.88
C GLU A 192 11.12 23.96 15.94
N LYS A 193 10.30 24.88 15.40
CA LYS A 193 10.71 26.27 15.26
C LYS A 193 10.34 26.96 16.57
#